data_AF-A0A7L2I155-F1
#
_entry.id   AF-A0A7L2I155-F1
#
_cell.length_a   1.000
_cell.length_b   1.000
_cell.length_c   1.000
_cell.angle_alpha   90.00
_cell.angle_beta   90.00
_cell.angle_gamma   90.00
#
_symmetry.space_group_name_H-M   'P 1'
#
loop_
_entity.id
_entity.type
_entity.pdbx_description
1 polymer ?
#
loop_
_entity_poly.entity_id
_entity_poly.type
_entity_poly.pdbx_seq_one_letter_code
_entity_poly.pdbx_strand_id
1 'polypeptide(L)'
;QNPSDTAIGAPTSGPGPAGPYTKQTGVLAYYKVTLANFSLSALFSYCKFLDSGATQAWDASQDVPSAYKGNKWVAYDNIKSFNIKADWLEKNNFGGAMVWALDLDDFTSTCCKERKYPLITALKNCLGLQKGDHVPPTQPSPPVTKGPCTTDVSGSRGSGVSDFCAGKASGICLDPTNKRIFYNCINGKTFVRSCDDGLIFDTSCSCCNWP
;
A
#
# COMPACT_ATOMS: atom_id res chain seq x y z
N GLN A 1 -25.74 -9.83 -24.40
CA GLN A 1 -24.59 -10.57 -23.85
C GLN A 1 -25.04 -11.95 -23.40
N ASN A 2 -24.23 -12.98 -23.65
CA ASN A 2 -24.48 -14.34 -23.19
C ASN A 2 -23.71 -14.57 -21.86
N PRO A 3 -24.37 -14.69 -20.70
CA PRO A 3 -23.68 -14.94 -19.42
C PRO A 3 -22.96 -16.29 -19.36
N SER A 4 -23.21 -17.19 -20.32
CA SER A 4 -22.50 -18.46 -20.46
C SER A 4 -21.21 -18.34 -21.27
N ASP A 5 -20.97 -17.22 -21.95
CA ASP A 5 -19.70 -16.94 -22.63
C ASP A 5 -18.77 -16.17 -21.68
N THR A 6 -17.88 -16.90 -21.04
CA THR A 6 -16.98 -16.40 -19.99
C THR A 6 -15.51 -16.44 -20.41
N ALA A 7 -15.25 -16.70 -21.70
CA ALA A 7 -13.91 -16.76 -22.26
C ALA A 7 -13.26 -15.37 -22.31
N ILE A 8 -11.92 -15.36 -22.40
CA ILE A 8 -11.20 -14.12 -22.68
C ILE A 8 -11.65 -13.58 -24.05
N GLY A 9 -11.94 -12.28 -24.10
CA GLY A 9 -12.45 -11.63 -25.30
C GLY A 9 -13.96 -11.75 -25.52
N ALA A 10 -14.70 -12.40 -24.60
CA ALA A 10 -16.16 -12.44 -24.65
C ALA A 10 -16.76 -11.01 -24.72
N PRO A 11 -17.79 -10.76 -25.55
CA PRO A 11 -18.37 -9.42 -25.71
C PRO A 11 -18.86 -8.83 -24.38
N THR A 12 -18.49 -7.57 -24.12
CA THR A 12 -18.83 -6.83 -22.90
C THR A 12 -19.97 -5.80 -23.11
N SER A 13 -20.86 -5.61 -22.13
CA SER A 13 -21.86 -4.52 -22.10
C SER A 13 -21.35 -3.27 -21.37
N GLY A 14 -20.18 -3.35 -20.74
CA GLY A 14 -19.61 -2.25 -19.98
C GLY A 14 -18.63 -2.72 -18.90
N PRO A 15 -18.10 -1.77 -18.11
CA PRO A 15 -17.23 -2.08 -16.99
C PRO A 15 -17.98 -2.86 -15.90
N GLY A 16 -17.24 -3.67 -15.15
CA GLY A 16 -17.78 -4.34 -13.97
C GLY A 16 -18.31 -3.32 -12.93
N PRO A 17 -19.23 -3.73 -12.04
CA PRO A 17 -19.71 -2.86 -10.97
C PRO A 17 -18.58 -2.30 -10.12
N ALA A 18 -18.74 -1.08 -9.62
CA ALA A 18 -17.76 -0.46 -8.75
C ALA A 18 -17.53 -1.29 -7.48
N GLY A 19 -16.27 -1.46 -7.11
CA GLY A 19 -15.90 -2.01 -5.81
C GLY A 19 -16.43 -1.12 -4.67
N PRO A 20 -16.72 -1.70 -3.49
CA PRO A 20 -17.31 -0.97 -2.39
C PRO A 20 -16.30 -0.01 -1.74
N TYR A 21 -15.01 -0.25 -1.93
CA TYR A 21 -13.92 0.59 -1.41
C TYR A 21 -13.26 1.44 -2.49
N THR A 22 -12.96 0.85 -3.65
CA THR A 22 -12.41 1.58 -4.80
C THR A 22 -13.39 2.63 -5.34
N LYS A 23 -14.71 2.40 -5.19
CA LYS A 23 -15.79 3.25 -5.72
C LYS A 23 -15.66 3.56 -7.21
N GLN A 24 -14.92 2.73 -7.94
CA GLN A 24 -14.63 2.90 -9.36
C GLN A 24 -15.12 1.69 -10.14
N THR A 25 -15.98 1.92 -11.13
CA THR A 25 -16.45 0.87 -12.04
C THR A 25 -15.27 0.26 -12.79
N GLY A 26 -15.28 -1.06 -12.94
CA GLY A 26 -14.22 -1.81 -13.60
C GLY A 26 -12.97 -2.07 -12.76
N VAL A 27 -12.88 -1.57 -11.52
CA VAL A 27 -11.71 -1.75 -10.66
C VAL A 27 -12.08 -2.39 -9.33
N LEU A 28 -11.43 -3.52 -9.03
CA LEU A 28 -11.53 -4.22 -7.75
C LEU A 28 -10.15 -4.30 -7.10
N ALA A 29 -10.12 -4.18 -5.78
CA ALA A 29 -8.90 -4.41 -4.99
C ALA A 29 -8.75 -5.91 -4.65
N TYR A 30 -7.50 -6.35 -4.42
CA TYR A 30 -7.19 -7.74 -4.07
C TYR A 30 -7.64 -8.08 -2.65
N TYR A 31 -7.67 -7.11 -1.73
CA TYR A 31 -7.95 -7.32 -0.31
C TYR A 31 -9.44 -7.52 0.03
N LYS A 32 -9.70 -7.83 1.30
CA LYS A 32 -11.00 -7.72 1.96
C LYS A 32 -10.89 -6.66 3.05
N VAL A 33 -11.90 -5.82 3.22
CA VAL A 33 -12.01 -4.98 4.42
C VAL A 33 -13.19 -5.52 5.21
N THR A 34 -12.89 -5.98 6.42
CA THR A 34 -13.87 -6.31 7.46
C THR A 34 -13.98 -5.13 8.39
N LEU A 35 -15.04 -4.31 8.25
CA LEU A 35 -15.42 -3.40 9.32
C LEU A 35 -16.23 -4.20 10.34
N ALA A 36 -15.68 -4.33 11.56
CA ALA A 36 -16.23 -5.18 12.63
C ALA A 36 -17.67 -4.82 13.06
N ASN A 37 -18.17 -3.63 12.70
CA ASN A 37 -19.43 -3.09 13.22
C ASN A 37 -20.44 -2.64 12.15
N PHE A 38 -20.21 -2.94 10.87
CA PHE A 38 -21.18 -2.58 9.81
C PHE A 38 -21.59 -3.84 9.05
N SER A 39 -22.77 -4.38 9.41
CA SER A 39 -23.51 -5.33 8.59
C SER A 39 -24.11 -4.60 7.39
N LEU A 40 -23.22 -4.14 6.51
CA LEU A 40 -23.59 -3.65 5.20
C LEU A 40 -22.88 -4.53 4.19
N SER A 41 -23.71 -5.17 3.38
CA SER A 41 -23.40 -5.94 2.19
C SER A 41 -22.58 -5.09 1.19
N ALA A 42 -21.32 -4.85 1.52
CA ALA A 42 -20.31 -4.28 0.64
C ALA A 42 -19.85 -5.38 -0.33
N LEU A 43 -20.65 -5.60 -1.37
CA LEU A 43 -20.32 -6.50 -2.46
C LEU A 43 -19.14 -5.90 -3.25
N PHE A 44 -18.21 -6.78 -3.67
CA PHE A 44 -17.13 -6.57 -4.65
C PHE A 44 -15.73 -6.21 -4.12
N SER A 45 -15.12 -7.13 -3.36
CA SER A 45 -13.66 -7.32 -3.42
C SER A 45 -13.35 -8.68 -4.04
N TYR A 46 -12.13 -8.90 -4.56
CA TYR A 46 -11.73 -10.17 -5.17
C TYR A 46 -12.07 -11.38 -4.29
N CYS A 47 -11.65 -11.35 -3.01
CA CYS A 47 -11.89 -12.43 -2.06
C CYS A 47 -13.38 -12.67 -1.83
N LYS A 48 -14.18 -11.60 -1.73
CA LYS A 48 -15.63 -11.72 -1.57
C LYS A 48 -16.31 -12.28 -2.82
N PHE A 49 -15.76 -11.98 -3.99
CA PHE A 49 -16.25 -12.54 -5.25
C PHE A 49 -16.01 -14.05 -5.29
N LEU A 50 -14.80 -14.50 -4.91
CA LEU A 50 -14.48 -15.91 -4.77
C LEU A 50 -15.29 -16.61 -3.67
N ASP A 51 -15.36 -16.05 -2.46
CA ASP A 51 -16.16 -16.55 -1.33
C ASP A 51 -17.64 -16.72 -1.72
N SER A 52 -18.13 -15.92 -2.66
CA SER A 52 -19.49 -16.05 -3.15
C SER A 52 -19.72 -17.27 -4.05
N GLY A 53 -18.68 -18.03 -4.40
CA GLY A 53 -18.74 -19.16 -5.33
C GLY A 53 -18.53 -18.75 -6.79
N ALA A 54 -17.70 -17.73 -7.04
CA ALA A 54 -17.25 -17.44 -8.41
C ALA A 54 -16.30 -18.54 -8.91
N THR A 55 -16.38 -18.85 -10.19
CA THR A 55 -15.50 -19.82 -10.84
C THR A 55 -14.22 -19.12 -11.26
N GLN A 56 -13.07 -19.69 -10.88
CA GLN A 56 -11.76 -19.24 -11.32
C GLN A 56 -11.34 -20.00 -12.59
N ALA A 57 -10.71 -19.30 -13.52
CA ALA A 57 -10.08 -19.88 -14.70
C ALA A 57 -8.65 -19.34 -14.83
N TRP A 58 -7.73 -20.19 -15.25
CA TRP A 58 -6.35 -19.80 -15.53
C TRP A 58 -6.16 -19.67 -17.04
N ASP A 59 -5.64 -18.54 -17.48
CA ASP A 59 -5.20 -18.38 -18.87
C ASP A 59 -3.73 -18.81 -19.00
N ALA A 60 -3.49 -19.93 -19.67
CA ALA A 60 -2.15 -20.48 -19.85
C ALA A 60 -1.30 -19.70 -20.85
N SER A 61 -1.91 -18.87 -21.71
CA SER A 61 -1.18 -18.09 -22.72
C SER A 61 -0.63 -16.78 -22.16
N GLN A 62 -1.30 -16.22 -21.15
CA GLN A 62 -0.98 -14.95 -20.51
C GLN A 62 -0.49 -15.12 -19.07
N ASP A 63 -0.51 -16.35 -18.55
CA ASP A 63 -0.09 -16.70 -17.18
C ASP A 63 -0.77 -15.87 -16.09
N VAL A 64 -2.07 -15.63 -16.26
CA VAL A 64 -2.88 -14.85 -15.31
C VAL A 64 -4.23 -15.53 -15.03
N PRO A 65 -4.80 -15.32 -13.83
CA PRO A 65 -6.13 -15.80 -13.51
C PRO A 65 -7.23 -14.83 -13.97
N SER A 66 -8.41 -15.40 -14.14
CA SER A 66 -9.67 -14.68 -14.19
C SER A 66 -10.70 -15.35 -13.28
N ALA A 67 -11.72 -14.61 -12.87
CA ALA A 67 -12.85 -15.16 -12.15
C ALA A 67 -14.16 -14.63 -12.72
N TYR A 68 -15.19 -15.45 -12.71
CA TYR A 68 -16.50 -15.06 -13.22
C TYR A 68 -17.65 -15.67 -12.42
N LYS A 69 -18.78 -14.96 -12.42
CA LYS A 69 -20.04 -15.40 -11.81
C LYS A 69 -21.21 -14.64 -12.41
N GLY A 70 -22.15 -15.37 -13.02
CA GLY A 70 -23.24 -14.75 -13.76
C GLY A 70 -22.69 -13.86 -14.87
N ASN A 71 -23.12 -12.60 -14.92
CA ASN A 71 -22.65 -11.62 -15.90
C ASN A 71 -21.42 -10.80 -15.45
N LYS A 72 -20.73 -11.23 -14.39
CA LYS A 72 -19.57 -10.53 -13.83
C LYS A 72 -18.31 -11.31 -14.13
N TRP A 73 -17.29 -10.60 -14.55
CA TRP A 73 -15.99 -11.16 -14.92
C TRP A 73 -14.89 -10.21 -14.43
N VAL A 74 -13.79 -10.77 -13.94
CA VAL A 74 -12.62 -10.01 -13.49
C VAL A 74 -11.34 -10.74 -13.90
N ALA A 75 -10.42 -10.02 -14.54
CA ALA A 75 -9.01 -10.39 -14.63
C ALA A 75 -8.29 -9.78 -13.45
N TYR A 76 -7.33 -10.50 -12.88
CA TYR A 76 -6.55 -10.03 -11.75
C TYR A 76 -5.20 -10.72 -11.72
N ASP A 77 -4.38 -10.34 -10.74
CA ASP A 77 -3.15 -11.03 -10.41
C ASP A 77 -3.28 -11.75 -9.07
N ASN A 78 -2.62 -12.90 -8.94
CA ASN A 78 -2.51 -13.64 -7.70
C ASN A 78 -1.05 -14.00 -7.41
N ILE A 79 -0.80 -14.70 -6.31
CA ILE A 79 0.56 -15.13 -5.93
C ILE A 79 1.25 -15.91 -7.07
N LYS A 80 0.51 -16.77 -7.79
CA LYS A 80 1.07 -17.56 -8.90
C LYS A 80 1.52 -16.67 -10.05
N SER A 81 0.68 -15.74 -10.52
CA SER A 81 1.05 -14.83 -11.62
C SER A 81 2.14 -13.85 -11.21
N PHE A 82 2.16 -13.41 -9.94
CA PHE A 82 3.24 -12.59 -9.39
C PHE A 82 4.59 -13.32 -9.41
N ASN A 83 4.63 -14.60 -9.00
CA ASN A 83 5.85 -15.41 -9.09
C ASN A 83 6.30 -15.58 -10.54
N ILE A 84 5.39 -15.86 -11.47
CA ILE A 84 5.75 -16.02 -12.89
C ILE A 84 6.33 -14.72 -13.47
N LYS A 85 5.74 -13.57 -13.15
CA LYS A 85 6.24 -12.25 -13.56
C LYS A 85 7.60 -11.93 -12.93
N ALA A 86 7.82 -12.33 -11.68
CA ALA A 86 9.12 -12.21 -11.01
C ALA A 86 10.19 -13.09 -11.66
N ASP A 87 9.88 -14.34 -11.96
CA ASP A 87 10.82 -15.22 -12.65
C ASP A 87 11.14 -14.68 -14.05
N TRP A 88 10.15 -14.13 -14.74
CA TRP A 88 10.34 -13.53 -16.06
C TRP A 88 11.24 -12.30 -16.01
N LEU A 89 11.05 -11.41 -15.02
CA LEU A 89 11.86 -10.18 -14.94
C LEU A 89 13.32 -10.49 -14.60
N GLU A 90 13.59 -11.50 -13.76
CA GLU A 90 14.94 -11.98 -13.48
C GLU A 90 15.60 -12.58 -14.72
N LYS A 91 14.90 -13.47 -15.44
CA LYS A 91 15.40 -14.10 -16.67
C LYS A 91 15.73 -13.08 -17.76
N ASN A 92 15.10 -11.92 -17.75
CA ASN A 92 15.30 -10.86 -18.72
C ASN A 92 16.19 -9.71 -18.20
N ASN A 93 16.84 -9.86 -17.05
CA ASN A 93 17.76 -8.88 -16.46
C ASN A 93 17.13 -7.49 -16.24
N PHE A 94 15.86 -7.43 -15.85
CA PHE A 94 15.25 -6.17 -15.43
C PHE A 94 15.70 -5.79 -14.01
N GLY A 95 15.76 -4.48 -13.74
CA GLY A 95 16.26 -3.94 -12.46
C GLY A 95 15.30 -4.09 -11.27
N GLY A 96 14.08 -4.58 -11.48
CA GLY A 96 13.10 -4.79 -10.41
C GLY A 96 11.65 -4.69 -10.88
N ALA A 97 10.74 -4.66 -9.91
CA ALA A 97 9.30 -4.52 -10.13
C ALA A 97 8.74 -3.30 -9.41
N MET A 98 7.68 -2.70 -9.97
CA MET A 98 6.86 -1.68 -9.30
C MET A 98 5.46 -2.26 -9.08
N VAL A 99 4.89 -2.02 -7.89
CA VAL A 99 3.54 -2.50 -7.54
C VAL A 99 2.61 -1.30 -7.39
N TRP A 100 1.52 -1.33 -8.15
CA TRP A 100 0.39 -0.42 -7.97
C TRP A 100 -0.78 -1.19 -7.36
N ALA A 101 -1.13 -1.00 -6.09
CA ALA A 101 -0.47 -0.19 -5.07
C ALA A 101 -0.51 -0.92 -3.73
N LEU A 102 0.19 -0.39 -2.72
CA LEU A 102 0.25 -0.99 -1.38
C LEU A 102 -1.14 -1.24 -0.79
N ASP A 103 -2.04 -0.27 -0.94
CA ASP A 103 -3.40 -0.32 -0.42
C ASP A 103 -4.31 -1.28 -1.19
N LEU A 104 -3.93 -1.76 -2.38
CA LEU A 104 -4.73 -2.69 -3.18
C LEU A 104 -4.40 -4.16 -2.91
N ASP A 105 -3.28 -4.46 -2.23
CA ASP A 105 -2.93 -5.79 -1.73
C ASP A 105 -3.62 -6.09 -0.39
N ASP A 106 -3.65 -7.33 0.10
CA ASP A 106 -4.21 -7.65 1.42
C ASP A 106 -3.31 -7.22 2.58
N PHE A 107 -3.25 -5.91 2.80
CA PHE A 107 -2.49 -5.27 3.87
C PHE A 107 -3.00 -5.61 5.28
N THR A 108 -4.23 -6.13 5.40
CA THR A 108 -4.85 -6.47 6.69
C THR A 108 -4.78 -7.94 7.04
N SER A 109 -4.41 -8.83 6.11
CA SER A 109 -4.45 -10.29 6.31
C SER A 109 -5.86 -10.82 6.60
N THR A 110 -6.89 -10.19 6.01
CA THR A 110 -8.29 -10.58 6.21
C THR A 110 -8.90 -11.31 5.01
N CYS A 111 -8.16 -11.40 3.91
CA CYS A 111 -8.48 -12.14 2.70
C CYS A 111 -7.75 -13.50 2.69
N CYS A 112 -8.44 -14.56 2.27
CA CYS A 112 -7.85 -15.88 1.97
C CYS A 112 -7.01 -16.56 3.08
N LYS A 113 -7.02 -16.04 4.32
CA LYS A 113 -6.18 -16.50 5.44
C LYS A 113 -4.67 -16.42 5.11
N GLU A 114 -4.29 -15.52 4.21
CA GLU A 114 -2.90 -15.31 3.80
C GLU A 114 -2.20 -14.32 4.74
N ARG A 115 -0.86 -14.29 4.75
CA ARG A 115 -0.08 -13.27 5.50
C ARG A 115 -0.33 -11.88 4.92
N LYS A 116 -0.09 -10.82 5.71
CA LYS A 116 -0.18 -9.43 5.24
C LYS A 116 0.67 -9.21 3.99
N TYR A 117 0.11 -8.48 3.03
CA TYR A 117 0.74 -8.16 1.74
C TYR A 117 1.17 -9.41 0.96
N PRO A 118 0.27 -10.36 0.67
CA PRO A 118 0.63 -11.62 0.03
C PRO A 118 1.27 -11.44 -1.34
N LEU A 119 0.77 -10.49 -2.15
CA LEU A 119 1.30 -10.25 -3.49
C LEU A 119 2.68 -9.58 -3.41
N ILE A 120 2.82 -8.50 -2.64
CA ILE A 120 4.11 -7.81 -2.50
C ILE A 120 5.15 -8.70 -1.83
N THR A 121 4.74 -9.55 -0.89
CA THR A 121 5.63 -10.54 -0.26
C THR A 121 6.11 -11.58 -1.26
N ALA A 122 5.25 -12.03 -2.19
CA ALA A 122 5.66 -12.95 -3.26
C ALA A 122 6.77 -12.33 -4.13
N LEU A 123 6.59 -11.10 -4.61
CA LEU A 123 7.63 -10.37 -5.36
C LEU A 123 8.92 -10.21 -4.56
N LYS A 124 8.82 -9.80 -3.30
CA LYS A 124 9.99 -9.61 -2.43
C LYS A 124 10.79 -10.90 -2.28
N ASN A 125 10.11 -12.03 -2.14
CA ASN A 125 10.73 -13.34 -1.97
C ASN A 125 11.42 -13.81 -3.24
N CYS A 126 10.77 -13.68 -4.39
CA CYS A 126 11.36 -14.04 -5.68
C CYS A 126 12.62 -13.21 -5.94
N LEU A 127 12.52 -11.87 -5.82
CA LEU A 127 13.62 -10.94 -6.11
C LEU A 127 14.78 -10.95 -5.10
N GLY A 128 14.83 -11.93 -4.19
CA GLY A 128 15.93 -12.06 -3.24
C GLY A 128 16.06 -10.89 -2.25
N LEU A 129 15.02 -10.07 -2.07
CA LEU A 129 15.05 -8.88 -1.19
C LEU A 129 14.85 -9.23 0.30
N GLN A 130 15.23 -10.45 0.70
CA GLN A 130 15.21 -10.90 2.08
C GLN A 130 16.34 -10.20 2.86
N LYS A 131 16.04 -9.83 4.11
CA LYS A 131 16.94 -9.07 4.99
C LYS A 131 18.14 -9.97 5.37
N GLY A 132 19.19 -9.96 4.55
CA GLY A 132 20.36 -10.82 4.72
C GLY A 132 21.61 -10.40 3.93
N ASP A 133 21.48 -10.05 2.64
CA ASP A 133 22.66 -9.87 1.77
C ASP A 133 22.70 -8.53 1.02
N HIS A 134 22.13 -7.46 1.60
CA HIS A 134 22.39 -6.12 1.08
C HIS A 134 23.81 -5.70 1.48
N VAL A 135 24.80 -6.03 0.66
CA VAL A 135 25.90 -5.09 0.44
C VAL A 135 25.25 -3.83 -0.10
N PRO A 136 25.31 -2.70 0.61
CA PRO A 136 24.75 -1.45 0.11
C PRO A 136 25.34 -1.18 -1.28
N PRO A 137 24.54 -0.78 -2.27
CA PRO A 137 25.09 -0.33 -3.55
C PRO A 137 26.14 0.75 -3.26
N THR A 138 27.36 0.58 -3.76
CA THR A 138 28.46 1.56 -3.64
C THR A 138 28.13 2.90 -4.31
N GLN A 139 26.99 2.98 -5.01
CA GLN A 139 26.50 4.17 -5.66
C GLN A 139 25.42 4.83 -4.81
N PRO A 140 25.61 6.09 -4.36
CA PRO A 140 24.54 6.84 -3.74
C PRO A 140 23.37 6.90 -4.71
N SER A 141 22.21 6.36 -4.31
CA SER A 141 20.96 6.72 -4.95
C SER A 141 20.86 8.25 -4.91
N PRO A 142 20.36 8.92 -5.97
CA PRO A 142 20.02 10.34 -5.85
C PRO A 142 19.14 10.49 -4.61
N PRO A 143 19.40 11.49 -3.74
CA PRO A 143 18.74 11.56 -2.46
C PRO A 143 17.23 11.54 -2.69
N VAL A 144 16.60 10.47 -2.22
CA VAL A 144 15.17 10.50 -1.90
C VAL A 144 15.01 11.72 -1.01
N THR A 145 14.12 12.63 -1.40
CA THR A 145 13.75 13.84 -0.67
C THR A 145 13.85 13.56 0.82
N LYS A 146 14.82 14.22 1.49
CA LYS A 146 15.16 13.97 2.89
C LYS A 146 13.88 13.71 3.69
N GLY A 147 13.81 12.55 4.33
CA GLY A 147 12.73 12.23 5.25
C GLY A 147 12.58 13.30 6.32
N PRO A 148 11.43 13.33 7.04
CA PRO A 148 11.18 14.30 8.10
C PRO A 148 12.34 14.30 9.09
N CYS A 149 12.71 15.48 9.58
CA CYS A 149 13.89 15.70 10.41
C CYS A 149 14.02 14.66 11.53
N THR A 150 14.97 13.73 11.38
CA THR A 150 15.50 12.98 12.51
C THR A 150 16.35 13.91 13.35
N THR A 151 16.29 13.70 14.66
CA THR A 151 16.89 14.49 15.74
C THR A 151 18.39 14.78 15.54
N ASP A 152 18.72 15.85 14.82
CA ASP A 152 20.03 16.49 14.95
C ASP A 152 19.92 17.59 16.00
N VAL A 153 20.39 17.25 17.21
CA VAL A 153 20.73 18.23 18.25
C VAL A 153 22.02 18.92 17.80
N SER A 154 21.88 19.92 16.94
CA SER A 154 22.94 20.92 16.77
C SER A 154 22.33 22.30 16.90
N GLY A 155 22.81 23.02 17.90
CA GLY A 155 22.15 24.15 18.51
C GLY A 155 21.94 25.34 17.58
N SER A 156 20.81 26.01 17.79
CA SER A 156 20.71 27.45 17.58
C SER A 156 20.06 28.06 18.83
N ARG A 157 20.89 28.71 19.64
CA ARG A 157 20.44 29.71 20.62
C ARG A 157 20.00 30.93 19.82
N GLY A 158 18.70 31.17 19.73
CA GLY A 158 18.18 32.46 19.28
C GLY A 158 16.83 32.38 18.58
N SER A 159 15.86 33.09 19.16
CA SER A 159 14.59 33.54 18.59
C SER A 159 13.51 32.52 18.26
N GLY A 160 12.44 32.55 19.07
CA GLY A 160 11.05 32.31 18.64
C GLY A 160 10.70 30.89 18.16
N VAL A 161 9.71 30.29 18.80
CA VAL A 161 9.02 29.08 18.33
C VAL A 161 8.53 29.20 16.87
N SER A 162 8.38 30.42 16.33
CA SER A 162 7.97 30.69 14.94
C SER A 162 8.98 30.22 13.88
N ASP A 163 10.27 30.19 14.19
CA ASP A 163 11.32 30.06 13.15
C ASP A 163 11.98 28.67 13.16
N PHE A 164 11.48 27.74 13.98
CA PHE A 164 12.02 26.37 14.09
C PHE A 164 12.16 25.66 12.73
N CYS A 165 11.18 25.83 11.84
CA CYS A 165 11.16 25.19 10.54
C CYS A 165 11.97 25.92 9.45
N ALA A 166 12.60 27.07 9.75
CA ALA A 166 13.36 27.82 8.76
C ALA A 166 14.52 26.97 8.20
N GLY A 167 14.55 26.78 6.89
CA GLY A 167 15.55 25.94 6.21
C GLY A 167 15.38 24.42 6.39
N LYS A 168 14.32 23.97 7.09
CA LYS A 168 13.97 22.55 7.22
C LYS A 168 13.04 22.11 6.07
N ALA A 169 13.13 20.83 5.71
CA ALA A 169 12.19 20.21 4.77
C ALA A 169 10.77 20.17 5.37
N SER A 170 9.75 20.14 4.52
CA SER A 170 8.38 19.97 4.98
C SER A 170 8.19 18.60 5.64
N GLY A 171 7.54 18.56 6.80
CA GLY A 171 7.38 17.34 7.59
C GLY A 171 7.10 17.61 9.07
N ILE A 172 6.82 16.54 9.82
CA ILE A 172 6.59 16.62 11.26
C ILE A 172 7.91 16.45 12.02
N CYS A 173 8.19 17.35 12.96
CA CYS A 173 9.39 17.35 13.80
C CYS A 173 8.98 17.28 15.28
N LEU A 174 9.69 16.50 16.09
CA LEU A 174 9.51 16.50 17.54
C LEU A 174 10.06 17.78 18.17
N ASP A 175 9.40 18.26 19.22
CA ASP A 175 10.02 19.27 20.07
C ASP A 175 11.13 18.61 20.93
N PRO A 176 12.34 19.19 20.97
CA PRO A 176 13.47 18.60 21.68
C PRO A 176 13.35 18.68 23.21
N THR A 177 12.44 19.51 23.73
CA THR A 177 12.26 19.78 25.16
C THR A 177 10.95 19.20 25.71
N ASN A 178 9.92 19.03 24.87
CA ASN A 178 8.60 18.59 25.26
C ASN A 178 8.06 17.54 24.29
N LYS A 179 8.08 16.26 24.69
CA LYS A 179 7.60 15.12 23.89
C LYS A 179 6.11 15.17 23.53
N ARG A 180 5.33 16.06 24.15
CA ARG A 180 3.93 16.31 23.80
C ARG A 180 3.80 17.25 22.60
N ILE A 181 4.80 18.10 22.38
CA ILE A 181 4.78 19.12 21.33
C ILE A 181 5.50 18.58 20.10
N PHE A 182 4.92 18.84 18.95
CA PHE A 182 5.52 18.58 17.65
C PHE A 182 5.25 19.75 16.70
N TYR A 183 6.18 19.97 15.79
CA TYR A 183 6.14 21.01 14.78
C TYR A 183 5.77 20.41 13.44
N ASN A 184 4.71 20.89 12.81
CA ASN A 184 4.44 20.63 11.41
C ASN A 184 5.13 21.73 10.58
N CYS A 185 6.19 21.38 9.89
CA CYS A 185 6.93 22.27 9.01
C CYS A 185 6.32 22.23 7.61
N ILE A 186 5.88 23.37 7.07
CA ILE A 186 5.38 23.47 5.69
C ILE A 186 6.08 24.64 5.02
N ASN A 187 6.92 24.36 4.02
CA ASN A 187 7.67 25.35 3.24
C ASN A 187 8.43 26.34 4.13
N GLY A 188 9.11 25.83 5.15
CA GLY A 188 9.88 26.64 6.11
C GLY A 188 9.06 27.33 7.20
N LYS A 189 7.72 27.24 7.18
CA LYS A 189 6.84 27.81 8.22
C LYS A 189 6.58 26.80 9.33
N THR A 190 6.63 27.28 10.58
CA THR A 190 6.41 26.46 11.78
C THR A 190 4.95 26.47 12.19
N PHE A 191 4.34 25.29 12.28
CA PHE A 191 3.03 25.11 12.88
C PHE A 191 3.15 24.23 14.13
N VAL A 192 2.98 24.84 15.30
CA VAL A 192 3.03 24.13 16.58
C VAL A 192 1.78 23.27 16.75
N ARG A 193 1.96 22.05 17.25
CA ARG A 193 0.90 21.13 17.66
C ARG A 193 1.27 20.52 19.00
N SER A 194 0.25 20.19 19.79
CA SER A 194 0.41 19.51 21.07
C SER A 194 -0.53 18.32 21.11
N CYS A 195 -0.06 17.22 21.67
CA CYS A 195 -0.91 16.11 22.06
C CYS A 195 -1.79 16.46 23.27
N ASP A 196 -2.93 15.78 23.37
CA ASP A 196 -3.87 15.91 24.48
C ASP A 196 -3.25 15.49 25.83
N ASP A 197 -3.97 15.75 26.91
CA ASP A 197 -3.47 15.52 28.25
C ASP A 197 -3.05 14.06 28.52
N GLY A 198 -1.76 13.88 28.83
CA GLY A 198 -1.15 12.58 29.12
C GLY A 198 -0.54 11.86 27.91
N LEU A 199 -0.68 12.39 26.69
CA LEU A 199 -0.15 11.78 25.47
C LEU A 199 1.19 12.40 25.03
N ILE A 200 2.03 11.59 24.39
CA ILE A 200 3.26 12.00 23.73
C ILE A 200 3.18 11.74 22.22
N PHE A 201 3.92 12.50 21.43
CA PHE A 201 3.97 12.27 19.99
C PHE A 201 4.88 11.07 19.66
N ASP A 202 4.33 10.08 18.98
CA ASP A 202 5.01 8.88 18.51
C ASP A 202 5.29 9.01 17.01
N THR A 203 6.58 9.06 16.65
CA THR A 203 7.05 9.19 15.27
C THR A 203 6.77 7.95 14.42
N SER A 204 6.57 6.78 15.02
CA SER A 204 6.30 5.54 14.29
C SER A 204 4.94 5.55 13.59
N CYS A 205 3.94 6.20 14.21
CA CYS A 205 2.59 6.36 13.69
C CYS A 205 2.29 7.80 13.24
N SER A 206 3.19 8.76 13.52
CA SER A 206 2.92 10.20 13.40
C SER A 206 1.65 10.62 14.15
N CYS A 207 1.46 10.10 15.37
CA CYS A 207 0.25 10.23 16.16
C CYS A 207 0.53 10.46 17.64
N CYS A 208 -0.46 10.95 18.39
CA CYS A 208 -0.37 11.08 19.84
C CYS A 208 -0.72 9.75 20.50
N ASN A 209 0.20 9.20 21.29
CA ASN A 209 0.08 7.91 21.93
C ASN A 209 0.46 7.99 23.41
N TRP A 210 0.10 6.98 24.19
CA TRP A 210 0.55 6.86 25.57
C TRP A 210 2.08 6.65 25.63
N PRO A 211 2.77 7.20 26.66
CA PRO A 211 4.21 7.05 26.83
C PRO A 211 4.71 5.61 26.91
#